data_AF-N6ZJR5-F1
#
_entry.id   AF-N6ZJR5-F1
#
_cell.length_a   1.000
_cell.length_b   1.000
_cell.length_c   1.000
_cell.angle_alpha   90.00
_cell.angle_beta   90.00
_cell.angle_gamma   90.00
#
_symmetry.space_group_name_H-M   'P 1'
#
loop_
_entity.id
_entity.type
_entity.pdbx_description
1 polymer ?
#
loop_
_entity_poly.entity_id
_entity_poly.type
_entity_poly.pdbx_seq_one_letter_code
_entity_poly.pdbx_strand_id
1 'polypeptide(L)' 'MKIVLASTSAYRRMLLERLQLPFETDRPETDESPLAGEAPAATAERLA' A
#
# COMPACT_ATOMS: atom_id res chain seq x y z
N MET A 1 9.81 -11.37 -13.28
CA MET A 1 8.94 -10.34 -12.65
C MET A 1 9.15 -10.40 -11.15
N LYS A 2 9.15 -9.25 -10.48
CA LYS A 2 9.42 -9.11 -9.04
C LYS A 2 8.21 -8.42 -8.39
N ILE A 3 7.69 -9.01 -7.33
CA ILE A 3 6.55 -8.45 -6.58
C ILE A 3 7.12 -7.48 -5.54
N VAL A 4 6.50 -6.31 -5.41
CA VAL A 4 6.87 -5.30 -4.40
C VAL A 4 5.62 -4.91 -3.60
N LEU A 5 5.73 -4.95 -2.27
CA LEU A 5 4.77 -4.37 -1.34
C LEU A 5 5.18 -2.93 -1.05
N ALA A 6 4.51 -1.96 -1.66
CA ALA A 6 4.73 -0.53 -1.44
C ALA A 6 4.08 -0.03 -0.13
N SER A 7 4.39 -0.69 0.99
CA SER A 7 3.81 -0.38 2.29
C SER A 7 4.75 -0.79 3.42
N THR A 8 4.96 0.10 4.39
CA THR A 8 5.74 -0.18 5.61
C THR A 8 4.93 -0.91 6.71
N SER A 9 3.64 -1.16 6.48
CA SER A 9 2.77 -1.84 7.44
C SER A 9 3.18 -3.31 7.68
N ALA A 10 3.51 -3.63 8.93
CA ALA A 10 3.80 -5.00 9.37
C ALA A 10 2.61 -5.94 9.17
N TYR A 11 1.38 -5.44 9.34
CA TYR A 11 0.16 -6.23 9.14
C TYR A 11 -0.03 -6.63 7.66
N ARG A 12 0.14 -5.67 6.73
CA ARG A 12 0.03 -5.97 5.29
C ARG A 12 1.11 -6.95 4.83
N ARG A 13 2.33 -6.83 5.36
CA ARG A 13 3.41 -7.80 5.12
C ARG A 13 3.00 -9.21 5.53
N MET A 14 2.53 -9.38 6.77
CA MET A 14 2.08 -10.68 7.29
C MET A 14 0.93 -11.27 6.46
N LEU A 15 0.03 -10.44 5.91
CA LEU A 15 -1.02 -10.92 5.01
C LEU A 15 -0.46 -11.42 3.67
N LEU A 16 0.48 -10.68 3.07
CA LEU A 16 1.07 -11.02 1.78
C LEU A 16 1.96 -12.28 1.86
N GLU A 17 2.66 -12.47 2.98
CA GLU A 17 3.46 -13.68 3.28
C GLU A 17 2.63 -14.98 3.17
N ARG A 18 1.32 -14.93 3.43
CA ARG A 18 0.43 -16.10 3.31
C ARG A 18 0.29 -16.61 1.88
N LEU A 19 0.59 -15.79 0.87
CA LEU A 19 0.57 -16.20 -0.53
C LEU A 19 1.79 -17.03 -0.92
N GLN A 20 2.82 -17.12 -0.05
CA GLN A 20 4.04 -17.89 -0.28
C GLN A 20 4.79 -17.53 -1.56
N LEU A 21 4.68 -16.27 -1.99
CA LEU A 21 5.40 -15.72 -3.13
C LEU A 21 6.58 -14.87 -2.66
N PRO A 22 7.73 -14.88 -3.37
CA PRO A 22 8.80 -13.96 -3.09
C PRO A 22 8.38 -12.52 -3.43
N PHE A 23 8.53 -11.61 -2.47
CA PHE A 23 8.31 -10.17 -2.65
C PHE A 23 9.32 -9.36 -1.84
N GLU A 24 9.48 -8.10 -2.21
CA GLU A 24 10.23 -7.13 -1.41
C GLU A 24 9.30 -6.05 -0.87
N THR A 25 9.72 -5.37 0.20
CA THR A 25 8.98 -4.22 0.74
C THR A 25 9.72 -2.95 0.40
N ASP A 26 8.99 -1.93 -0.01
CA ASP A 26 9.52 -0.58 -0.18
C ASP A 26 8.58 0.46 0.45
N ARG A 27 9.13 1.59 0.88
CA ARG A 27 8.37 2.67 1.49
C ARG A 27 7.82 3.58 0.39
N PRO A 28 6.50 3.84 0.34
CA PRO A 28 5.97 4.86 -0.55
C PRO A 28 6.37 6.27 -0.07
N GLU A 29 6.72 7.13 -1.01
CA GLU A 29 7.00 8.57 -0.80
C GLU A 29 5.82 9.42 -1.29
N THR A 30 4.61 9.03 -0.91
CA THR A 30 3.36 9.67 -1.35
C THR A 30 2.82 10.60 -0.26
N ASP A 31 2.28 11.75 -0.66
CA ASP A 31 1.47 12.59 0.23
C ASP A 31 0.06 11.99 0.37
N GLU A 32 -0.25 11.53 1.57
CA GLU A 32 -1.53 10.87 1.89
C GLU A 32 -2.64 11.87 2.25
N SER A 33 -2.38 13.18 2.22
CA SER A 33 -3.38 14.21 2.53
C SER A 33 -4.59 14.09 1.58
N PRO A 34 -5.83 14.10 2.10
CA PRO A 34 -7.02 14.13 1.25
C PRO A 34 -7.06 15.40 0.39
N LEU A 35 -7.49 15.26 -0.86
CA LEU A 35 -7.75 16.43 -1.70
C LEU A 35 -9.03 17.15 -1.23
N ALA A 36 -9.14 18.45 -1.55
CA ALA A 36 -10.32 19.23 -1.17
C ALA A 36 -11.60 18.64 -1.78
N GLY A 37 -12.57 18.32 -0.94
CA GLY A 37 -13.85 17.72 -1.36
C GLY A 37 -13.76 16.23 -1.73
N GLU A 38 -12.62 15.57 -1.52
CA GLU A 38 -12.45 14.16 -1.80
C GLU A 38 -13.20 13.30 -0.76
N ALA A 39 -14.03 12.37 -1.22
CA ALA A 39 -14.71 11.44 -0.33
C ALA A 39 -13.72 10.40 0.22
N PRO A 40 -13.91 9.89 1.46
CA PRO A 40 -12.96 8.95 2.07
C PRO A 40 -12.64 7.71 1.22
N ALA A 41 -13.63 7.15 0.52
CA ALA A 41 -13.42 6.01 -0.37
C ALA A 41 -12.57 6.37 -1.59
N ALA A 42 -12.74 7.58 -2.15
CA ALA A 42 -11.97 8.05 -3.28
C ALA A 42 -10.52 8.34 -2.90
N THR A 43 -10.28 8.93 -1.72
CA THR A 43 -8.93 9.09 -1.18
C THR A 43 -8.23 7.74 -1.02
N ALA A 44 -8.92 6.75 -0.45
CA ALA A 44 -8.36 5.41 -0.26
C ALA A 44 -8.02 4.73 -1.59
N GLU A 45 -8.87 4.84 -2.61
CA GLU A 45 -8.63 4.27 -3.93
C GLU A 45 -7.45 4.94 -4.65
N ARG A 46 -7.34 6.27 -4.56
CA ARG A 46 -6.22 7.03 -5.14
C ARG A 46 -4.87 6.67 -4.51
N LEU A 47 -4.84 6.37 -3.21
CA LEU A 47 -3.63 6.11 -2.44
C LEU A 47 -3.25 4.62 -2.34
N ALA A 48 -4.08 3.70 -2.86
CA ALA A 48 -3.91 2.26 -2.73
C ALA A 48 -2.79 1.67 -3.60
#